data_AF-A0A6B8K8N4-F1
#
_entry.id   AF-A0A6B8K8N4-F1
#
_cell.length_a   1.000
_cell.length_b   1.000
_cell.length_c   1.000
_cell.angle_alpha   90.00
_cell.angle_beta   90.00
_cell.angle_gamma   90.00
#
_symmetry.space_group_name_H-M   'P 1'
#
loop_
_entity.id
_entity.type
_entity.pdbx_description
1 polymer ?
#
loop_
_entity_poly.entity_id
_entity_poly.type
_entity_poly.pdbx_seq_one_letter_code
_entity_poly.pdbx_strand_id
1 'polypeptide(L)'
;MQLIVRLIFQLFGVVLLCLLITAGAVMSNVHRSIGEETAASSERVAHGLANLFWREILWRESLRGDRLLLPSPDWETLETLKLVSPGVCVTFSPGEERGVQTLCSQTEGVGTPAPAWFAKAYDSFFGPQSSVSTPVSAKEPGAVVVATAEPAAAVRQAWRQVSIILTFAVSMAFGICILAAAMIAHALAPTEQVVAGLRRLADGDYRHRVHIRSKGEFGLIAGAVNDLAARLAQASGERVSLTKRLFEVQEEERRALARDLHDEFGQCLTATVAFASSIKARASDRPDLVKDAEAVIRTAKRMMTTLREALARLRSQDLDEVGLEASLIQLVSGWNAETTPSATVHLDLLGDLDGVPQTVSTNVYRIAQECLTNAMRHGRPSDVRLRVERLAADGDFIALMVEDDGGGDPSRLANAPGHGILGVRERVAAFGGSMWIAPSARGVRVSARIPLTQAGVQTTRIAA
;
A
#
# COMPACT_ATOMS: atom_id res chain seq x y z
N MET A 1 -0.01 -10.19 -1.14
CA MET A 1 -0.01 -11.66 -0.98
C MET A 1 -0.80 -12.41 -2.06
N GLN A 2 -2.01 -12.01 -2.43
CA GLN A 2 -2.82 -12.73 -3.44
C GLN A 2 -2.15 -12.91 -4.81
N LEU A 3 -1.37 -11.91 -5.26
CA LEU A 3 -0.68 -11.97 -6.55
C LEU A 3 0.42 -13.06 -6.58
N ILE A 4 1.18 -13.18 -5.49
CA ILE A 4 2.25 -14.18 -5.32
C ILE A 4 1.65 -15.58 -5.31
N VAL A 5 0.56 -15.77 -4.56
CA VAL A 5 -0.14 -17.06 -4.50
C VAL A 5 -0.64 -17.48 -5.89
N ARG A 6 -1.24 -16.55 -6.65
CA ARG A 6 -1.73 -16.83 -8.00
C ARG A 6 -0.62 -17.22 -8.98
N LEU A 7 0.53 -16.54 -8.92
CA LEU A 7 1.71 -16.86 -9.74
C LEU A 7 2.28 -18.25 -9.41
N ILE A 8 2.35 -18.61 -8.13
CA ILE A 8 2.81 -19.95 -7.71
C ILE A 8 1.88 -21.04 -8.26
N PHE A 9 0.56 -20.84 -8.18
CA PHE A 9 -0.40 -21.80 -8.73
C PHE A 9 -0.30 -21.93 -10.27
N GLN A 10 -0.08 -20.83 -10.98
CA GLN A 10 0.12 -20.88 -12.44
C GLN A 10 1.40 -21.64 -12.81
N LEU A 11 2.51 -21.36 -12.10
CA LEU A 11 3.77 -22.05 -12.32
C LEU A 11 3.65 -23.55 -12.05
N PHE A 12 2.96 -23.92 -10.97
CA PHE A 12 2.68 -25.32 -10.64
C PHE A 12 1.86 -26.01 -11.74
N GLY A 13 0.84 -25.34 -12.28
CA GLY A 13 0.03 -25.87 -13.38
C GLY A 13 0.84 -26.13 -14.65
N VAL A 14 1.74 -25.22 -15.02
CA VAL A 14 2.62 -25.39 -16.19
C VAL A 14 3.59 -26.55 -15.98
N VAL A 15 4.21 -26.65 -14.81
CA VAL A 15 5.11 -27.76 -14.44
C VAL A 15 4.37 -29.10 -14.55
N LEU A 16 3.18 -29.21 -13.97
CA LEU A 16 2.41 -30.45 -13.98
C LEU A 16 2.08 -30.90 -15.41
N LEU A 17 1.70 -29.96 -16.27
CA LEU A 17 1.43 -30.23 -17.68
C LEU A 17 2.68 -30.75 -18.41
N CYS A 18 3.84 -30.10 -18.21
CA CYS A 18 5.11 -30.54 -18.79
C CYS A 18 5.53 -31.93 -18.29
N LEU A 19 5.32 -32.23 -17.01
CA LEU A 19 5.58 -33.55 -16.42
C LEU A 19 4.73 -34.65 -17.04
N LEU A 20 3.44 -34.40 -17.25
CA LEU A 20 2.54 -35.38 -17.87
C LEU A 20 2.91 -35.65 -19.34
N ILE A 21 3.25 -34.60 -20.10
CA ILE A 21 3.69 -34.74 -21.51
C ILE A 21 5.00 -35.54 -21.59
N THR A 22 5.99 -35.20 -20.75
CA THR A 22 7.29 -35.90 -20.74
C THR A 22 7.16 -37.36 -20.32
N ALA A 23 6.36 -37.65 -19.27
CA ALA A 23 6.09 -39.04 -18.86
C ALA A 23 5.45 -39.86 -19.98
N GLY A 24 4.46 -39.30 -20.69
CA GLY A 24 3.84 -39.96 -21.84
C GLY A 24 4.80 -40.21 -23.01
N ALA A 25 5.64 -39.23 -23.34
CA ALA A 25 6.64 -39.35 -24.39
C ALA A 25 7.68 -40.44 -24.08
N VAL A 26 8.18 -40.48 -22.84
CA VAL A 26 9.11 -41.53 -22.36
C VAL A 26 8.46 -42.90 -22.44
N MET A 27 7.20 -43.03 -22.00
CA MET A 27 6.48 -44.30 -22.04
C MET A 27 6.35 -44.84 -23.47
N SER A 28 6.04 -43.97 -24.43
CA SER A 28 5.99 -44.30 -25.86
C SER A 28 7.35 -44.71 -26.42
N ASN A 29 8.41 -44.00 -26.04
CA ASN A 29 9.78 -44.33 -26.46
C ASN A 29 10.24 -45.69 -25.94
N VAL A 30 9.98 -45.99 -24.66
CA VAL A 30 10.30 -47.29 -24.05
C VAL A 30 9.55 -48.42 -24.75
N HIS A 31 8.27 -48.24 -25.03
CA HIS A 31 7.47 -49.25 -25.72
C HIS A 31 8.03 -49.56 -27.13
N ARG A 32 8.42 -48.53 -27.90
CA ARG A 32 9.05 -48.71 -29.22
C ARG A 32 10.41 -49.42 -29.11
N SER A 33 11.26 -49.01 -28.18
CA SER A 33 12.59 -49.60 -27.95
C SER A 33 12.50 -51.09 -27.62
N ILE A 34 11.51 -51.51 -26.82
CA ILE A 34 11.30 -52.93 -26.49
C ILE A 34 10.94 -53.74 -27.74
N GLY A 35 10.10 -53.18 -28.63
CA GLY A 35 9.77 -53.81 -29.91
C GLY A 35 11.00 -54.00 -30.81
N GLU A 36 11.84 -52.96 -30.91
CA GLU A 36 13.10 -53.00 -31.67
C GLU A 36 14.10 -54.01 -31.08
N GLU A 37 14.27 -54.03 -29.75
CA GLU A 37 15.16 -54.97 -29.07
C GLU A 37 14.69 -56.43 -29.17
N THR A 38 13.37 -56.65 -29.20
CA THR A 38 12.75 -57.97 -29.41
C THR A 38 13.03 -58.48 -30.82
N ALA A 39 12.85 -57.61 -31.84
CA ALA A 39 13.17 -57.93 -33.22
C ALA A 39 14.67 -58.21 -33.42
N ALA A 40 15.55 -57.36 -32.89
CA ALA A 40 16.99 -57.53 -32.97
C ALA A 40 17.48 -58.79 -32.26
N SER A 41 16.86 -59.17 -31.13
CA SER A 41 17.17 -60.43 -30.44
C SER A 41 16.73 -61.65 -31.24
N SER A 42 15.55 -61.58 -31.89
CA SER A 42 15.09 -62.62 -32.80
C SER A 42 16.09 -62.85 -33.95
N GLU A 43 16.55 -61.76 -34.57
CA GLU A 43 17.50 -61.81 -35.69
C GLU A 43 18.88 -62.33 -35.26
N ARG A 44 19.42 -61.89 -34.11
CA ARG A 44 20.69 -62.39 -33.56
C ARG A 44 20.64 -63.88 -33.25
N VAL A 45 19.54 -64.35 -32.66
CA VAL A 45 19.36 -65.79 -32.38
C VAL A 45 19.18 -66.58 -33.67
N ALA A 46 18.35 -66.11 -34.61
CA ALA A 46 18.16 -66.76 -35.91
C ALA A 46 19.49 -66.88 -36.69
N HIS A 47 20.30 -65.82 -36.75
CA HIS A 47 21.61 -65.86 -37.39
C HIS A 47 22.62 -66.74 -36.64
N GLY A 48 22.64 -66.70 -35.31
CA GLY A 48 23.49 -67.57 -34.50
C GLY A 48 23.20 -69.05 -34.75
N LEU A 49 21.91 -69.41 -34.81
CA LEU A 49 21.46 -70.78 -35.11
C LEU A 49 21.74 -71.17 -36.55
N ALA A 50 21.52 -70.27 -37.51
CA ALA A 50 21.86 -70.52 -38.91
C ALA A 50 23.35 -70.78 -39.09
N ASN A 51 24.22 -70.04 -38.39
CA ASN A 51 25.67 -70.24 -38.42
C ASN A 51 26.08 -71.59 -37.81
N LEU A 52 25.47 -72.00 -36.70
CA LEU A 52 25.69 -73.31 -36.10
C LEU A 52 25.26 -74.44 -37.06
N PHE A 53 24.10 -74.28 -37.70
CA PHE A 53 23.60 -75.20 -38.72
C PHE A 53 24.56 -75.36 -39.91
N TRP A 54 25.07 -74.24 -40.45
CA TRP A 54 26.05 -74.29 -41.54
C TRP A 54 27.37 -74.93 -41.12
N ARG A 55 27.83 -74.69 -39.89
CA ARG A 55 29.05 -75.30 -39.35
C ARG A 55 28.94 -76.83 -39.25
N GLU A 56 27.78 -77.34 -38.87
CA GLU A 56 27.53 -78.78 -38.74
C GLU A 56 27.32 -79.48 -40.09
N ILE A 57 26.68 -78.81 -41.05
CA ILE A 57 26.50 -79.32 -42.42
C ILE A 57 27.84 -79.42 -43.16
N LEU A 58 28.71 -78.40 -43.03
CA LEU A 58 30.05 -78.44 -43.63
C LEU A 58 30.93 -79.54 -43.04
N TRP A 59 30.62 -80.00 -41.82
CA TRP A 59 31.31 -81.12 -41.17
C TRP A 59 30.79 -82.51 -41.56
N ARG A 60 29.59 -82.63 -42.15
CA ARG A 60 29.06 -83.88 -42.71
C ARG A 60 29.08 -83.83 -44.24
N GLU A 61 30.24 -84.12 -44.84
CA GLU A 61 30.30 -84.51 -46.25
C GLU A 61 29.61 -85.87 -46.45
N SER A 62 28.28 -85.87 -46.55
CA SER A 62 27.44 -86.92 -47.17
C SER A 62 26.08 -86.93 -46.49
N LEU A 63 25.04 -86.56 -47.23
CA LEU A 63 23.74 -87.26 -47.23
C LEU A 63 22.87 -86.68 -48.36
N ARG A 64 22.83 -87.42 -49.46
CA ARG A 64 21.75 -87.36 -50.46
C ARG A 64 20.59 -88.16 -49.88
N GLY A 65 19.45 -87.52 -49.56
CA GLY A 65 18.15 -88.19 -49.67
C GLY A 65 17.15 -88.12 -48.52
N ASP A 66 17.49 -87.71 -47.30
CA ASP A 66 16.49 -87.65 -46.20
C ASP A 66 16.37 -86.24 -45.61
N ARG A 67 15.13 -85.90 -45.15
CA ARG A 67 14.79 -84.62 -44.50
C ARG A 67 15.89 -84.24 -43.51
N LEU A 68 16.56 -83.10 -43.76
CA LEU A 68 17.55 -82.57 -42.84
C LEU A 68 16.85 -82.23 -41.52
N LEU A 69 17.08 -83.05 -40.50
CA LEU A 69 16.64 -82.74 -39.15
C LEU A 69 17.65 -81.76 -38.54
N LEU A 70 17.20 -80.54 -38.25
CA LEU A 70 18.01 -79.55 -37.54
C LEU A 70 18.58 -80.14 -36.24
N PRO A 71 19.91 -80.11 -36.02
CA PRO A 71 20.49 -80.40 -34.72
C PRO A 71 20.01 -79.32 -33.73
N SER A 72 19.43 -79.73 -32.60
CA SER A 72 19.06 -78.82 -31.52
C SER A 72 20.32 -78.55 -30.69
N PRO A 73 20.89 -77.34 -30.70
CA PRO A 73 22.01 -77.02 -29.83
C PRO A 73 21.61 -77.11 -28.35
N ASP A 74 22.56 -77.36 -27.46
CA ASP A 74 22.35 -77.25 -26.01
C ASP A 74 21.99 -75.80 -25.66
N TRP A 75 20.69 -75.58 -25.44
CA TRP A 75 20.05 -74.27 -25.36
C TRP A 75 20.45 -73.46 -24.12
N GLU A 76 21.03 -74.12 -23.11
CA GLU A 76 21.38 -73.57 -21.79
C GLU A 76 22.87 -73.19 -21.65
N THR A 77 23.63 -73.11 -22.74
CA THR A 77 25.05 -72.72 -22.67
C THR A 77 25.23 -71.20 -22.48
N LEU A 78 26.36 -70.79 -21.89
CA LEU A 78 26.66 -69.36 -21.69
C LEU A 78 26.79 -68.58 -23.01
N GLU A 79 27.08 -69.26 -24.12
CA GLU A 79 27.15 -68.66 -25.45
C GLU A 79 25.76 -68.38 -26.04
N THR A 80 24.78 -69.26 -25.82
CA THR A 80 23.38 -69.02 -26.24
C THR A 80 22.69 -67.97 -25.37
N LEU A 81 23.01 -67.91 -24.07
CA LEU A 81 22.48 -66.88 -23.16
C LEU A 81 22.89 -65.45 -23.54
N LYS A 82 24.09 -65.27 -24.13
CA LYS A 82 24.61 -63.95 -24.56
C LYS A 82 23.91 -63.42 -25.82
N LEU A 83 23.21 -64.26 -26.57
CA LEU A 83 22.52 -63.89 -27.81
C LEU A 83 21.13 -63.26 -27.56
N VAL A 84 20.57 -63.43 -26.35
CA VAL A 84 19.24 -62.92 -25.97
C VAL A 84 19.38 -61.63 -25.16
N SER A 85 18.71 -60.55 -25.59
CA SER A 85 18.66 -59.31 -24.79
C SER A 85 17.94 -59.53 -23.44
N PRO A 86 18.32 -58.81 -22.37
CA PRO A 86 17.58 -58.81 -21.11
C PRO A 86 16.10 -58.46 -21.30
N GLY A 87 15.20 -59.21 -20.67
CA GLY A 87 13.75 -59.01 -20.76
C GLY A 87 13.08 -59.57 -22.02
N VAL A 88 13.82 -60.31 -22.87
CA VAL A 88 13.28 -61.04 -24.02
C VAL A 88 13.32 -62.54 -23.73
N CYS A 89 12.22 -63.22 -24.08
CA CYS A 89 12.10 -64.67 -24.12
C CYS A 89 12.08 -65.11 -25.59
N VAL A 90 12.98 -66.03 -25.95
CA VAL A 90 13.07 -66.57 -27.30
C VAL A 90 12.63 -68.03 -27.28
N THR A 91 11.68 -68.34 -28.15
CA THR A 91 11.10 -69.67 -28.31
C THR A 91 11.53 -70.23 -29.67
N PHE A 92 12.19 -71.37 -29.67
CA PHE A 92 12.63 -72.06 -30.89
C PHE A 92 11.77 -73.30 -31.13
N SER A 93 11.21 -73.39 -32.33
CA SER A 93 10.38 -74.52 -32.78
C SER A 93 11.02 -75.18 -34.00
N PRO A 94 11.75 -76.30 -33.83
CA PRO A 94 12.36 -77.04 -34.93
C PRO A 94 11.35 -78.00 -35.59
N GLY A 95 10.38 -77.45 -36.34
CA GLY A 95 9.37 -78.25 -37.06
C GLY A 95 8.34 -78.96 -36.17
N GLU A 96 7.30 -79.54 -36.77
CA GLU A 96 6.09 -80.06 -36.07
C GLU A 96 6.33 -81.22 -35.08
N GLU A 97 7.47 -81.93 -35.12
CA GLU A 97 7.66 -83.17 -34.35
C GLU A 97 8.66 -83.09 -33.17
N ARG A 98 9.34 -81.95 -32.94
CA ARG A 98 10.23 -81.77 -31.78
C ARG A 98 9.71 -80.68 -30.84
N GLY A 99 9.80 -80.95 -29.54
CA GLY A 99 9.31 -80.07 -28.48
C GLY A 99 9.89 -78.66 -28.55
N VAL A 100 9.03 -77.69 -28.24
CA VAL A 100 9.35 -76.26 -28.20
C VAL A 100 10.31 -75.98 -27.06
N GLN A 101 11.42 -75.28 -27.33
CA GLN A 101 12.38 -74.84 -26.32
C GLN A 101 12.29 -73.32 -26.14
N THR A 102 12.10 -72.86 -24.90
CA THR A 102 12.02 -71.43 -24.57
C THR A 102 13.17 -71.05 -23.64
N LEU A 103 13.90 -69.99 -24.00
CA LEU A 103 14.92 -69.37 -23.15
C LEU A 103 14.51 -67.94 -22.85
N CYS A 104 14.35 -67.64 -21.56
CA CYS A 104 14.13 -66.30 -21.06
C CYS A 104 15.41 -65.77 -20.41
N SER A 105 15.76 -64.54 -20.73
CA SER A 105 16.83 -63.83 -20.03
C SER A 105 16.41 -63.48 -18.59
N GLN A 106 17.36 -63.49 -17.66
CA GLN A 106 17.07 -63.22 -16.25
C GLN A 106 16.61 -61.76 -16.05
N THR A 107 15.44 -61.58 -15.46
CA THR A 107 14.79 -60.26 -15.30
C THR A 107 15.25 -59.48 -14.07
N GLU A 108 16.01 -60.09 -13.16
CA GLU A 108 16.51 -59.47 -11.93
C GLU A 108 17.48 -58.31 -12.20
N GLY A 109 18.15 -58.30 -13.36
CA GLY A 109 19.04 -57.20 -13.79
C GLY A 109 18.32 -55.95 -14.31
N VAL A 110 17.00 -56.00 -14.56
CA VAL A 110 16.26 -54.93 -15.25
C VAL A 110 15.80 -53.81 -14.28
N GLY A 111 15.49 -54.14 -13.02
CA GLY A 111 15.15 -53.17 -11.98
C GLY A 111 14.11 -53.66 -10.95
N THR A 112 13.70 -52.78 -10.04
CA THR A 112 12.68 -53.07 -9.02
C THR A 112 11.29 -53.27 -9.63
N PRO A 113 10.42 -54.10 -8.99
CA PRO A 113 9.06 -54.30 -9.47
C PRO A 113 8.25 -52.99 -9.46
N ALA A 114 7.55 -52.72 -10.56
CA ALA A 114 6.67 -51.57 -10.67
C ALA A 114 5.42 -51.72 -9.78
N PRO A 115 4.85 -50.61 -9.26
CA PRO A 115 3.58 -50.65 -8.55
C PRO A 115 2.43 -51.21 -9.40
N ALA A 116 1.50 -51.91 -8.77
CA ALA A 116 0.38 -52.55 -9.47
C ALA A 116 -0.50 -51.58 -10.27
N TRP A 117 -0.63 -50.33 -9.82
CA TRP A 117 -1.38 -49.30 -10.54
C TRP A 117 -0.69 -48.90 -11.86
N PHE A 118 0.65 -48.86 -11.86
CA PHE A 118 1.43 -48.49 -13.05
C PHE A 118 1.41 -49.61 -14.08
N ALA A 119 1.54 -50.86 -13.64
CA ALA A 119 1.42 -52.03 -14.51
C ALA A 119 0.07 -52.07 -15.24
N LYS A 120 -1.05 -51.90 -14.50
CA LYS A 120 -2.39 -51.83 -15.10
C LYS A 120 -2.55 -50.69 -16.10
N ALA A 121 -2.00 -49.52 -15.77
CA ALA A 121 -2.07 -48.37 -16.67
C ALA A 121 -1.26 -48.59 -17.95
N TYR A 122 -0.06 -49.17 -17.84
CA TYR A 122 0.79 -49.49 -18.97
C TYR A 122 0.13 -50.51 -19.91
N ASP A 123 -0.41 -51.60 -19.36
CA ASP A 123 -1.11 -52.63 -20.13
C ASP A 123 -2.37 -52.07 -20.81
N SER A 124 -3.11 -51.19 -20.14
CA SER A 124 -4.29 -50.55 -20.72
C SER A 124 -3.95 -49.58 -21.86
N PHE A 125 -2.74 -49.01 -21.88
CA PHE A 125 -2.36 -47.99 -22.85
C PHE A 125 -1.64 -48.55 -24.08
N PHE A 126 -0.85 -49.62 -23.90
CA PHE A 126 -0.06 -50.22 -24.97
C PHE A 126 -0.49 -51.63 -25.39
N GLY A 127 -1.34 -52.30 -24.61
CA GLY A 127 -1.79 -53.66 -24.90
C GLY A 127 -0.69 -54.72 -24.80
N PRO A 128 -1.01 -55.98 -25.11
CA PRO A 128 -0.03 -57.07 -25.10
C PRO A 128 1.03 -56.89 -26.18
N GLN A 129 2.29 -57.17 -25.83
CA GLN A 129 3.44 -57.05 -26.74
C GLN A 129 3.31 -58.06 -27.90
N SER A 130 3.66 -57.63 -29.11
CA SER A 130 3.64 -58.49 -30.30
C SER A 130 4.85 -59.42 -30.32
N SER A 131 4.61 -60.70 -30.63
CA SER A 131 5.66 -61.68 -30.87
C SER A 131 6.25 -61.49 -32.27
N VAL A 132 7.58 -61.41 -32.37
CA VAL A 132 8.26 -61.34 -33.67
C VAL A 132 8.71 -62.75 -34.04
N SER A 133 8.24 -63.25 -35.19
CA SER A 133 8.63 -64.56 -35.72
C SER A 133 9.62 -64.38 -36.87
N THR A 134 10.82 -64.93 -36.70
CA THR A 134 11.89 -64.91 -37.71
C THR A 134 12.20 -66.33 -38.16
N PRO A 135 12.15 -66.64 -39.48
CA PRO A 135 12.55 -67.95 -39.97
C PRO A 135 14.07 -68.12 -39.87
N VAL A 136 14.52 -69.32 -39.49
CA VAL A 136 15.94 -69.61 -39.23
C VAL A 136 16.74 -69.78 -40.52
N SER A 137 16.10 -70.29 -41.58
CA SER A 137 16.74 -70.50 -42.88
C SER A 137 15.73 -70.41 -44.02
N ALA A 138 16.14 -69.82 -45.15
CA ALA A 138 15.30 -69.75 -46.36
C ALA A 138 15.06 -71.13 -47.02
N LYS A 139 15.85 -72.15 -46.66
CA LYS A 139 15.74 -73.51 -47.23
C LYS A 139 14.79 -74.43 -46.45
N GLU A 140 14.43 -74.10 -45.20
CA GLU A 140 13.49 -74.85 -44.37
C GLU A 140 12.49 -73.90 -43.68
N PRO A 141 11.31 -73.67 -44.27
CA PRO A 141 10.31 -72.75 -43.72
C PRO A 141 9.71 -73.20 -42.37
N GLY A 142 9.94 -74.45 -41.96
CA GLY A 142 9.35 -75.04 -40.75
C GLY A 142 10.08 -74.71 -39.43
N ALA A 143 11.29 -74.13 -39.49
CA ALA A 143 12.06 -73.77 -38.31
C ALA A 143 11.96 -72.27 -38.03
N VAL A 144 11.18 -71.90 -37.01
CA VAL A 144 10.94 -70.51 -36.63
C VAL A 144 11.47 -70.22 -35.24
N VAL A 145 12.07 -69.04 -35.10
CA VAL A 145 12.41 -68.42 -33.84
C VAL A 145 11.35 -67.37 -33.57
N VAL A 146 10.64 -67.51 -32.45
CA VAL A 146 9.65 -66.54 -31.99
C VAL A 146 10.23 -65.83 -30.78
N ALA A 147 10.60 -64.57 -30.94
CA ALA A 147 10.99 -63.71 -29.83
C ALA A 147 9.75 -63.00 -29.25
N THR A 148 9.61 -63.07 -27.93
CA THR A 148 8.54 -62.44 -27.16
C THR A 148 9.15 -61.58 -26.06
N ALA A 149 8.76 -60.31 -25.99
CA ALA A 149 9.12 -59.47 -24.86
C ALA A 149 8.41 -59.97 -23.60
N GLU A 150 9.13 -60.12 -22.48
CA GLU A 150 8.51 -60.48 -21.21
C GLU A 150 7.78 -59.25 -20.63
N PRO A 151 6.44 -59.30 -20.43
CA PRO A 151 5.66 -58.11 -20.02
C PRO A 151 6.14 -57.51 -18.70
N ALA A 152 6.57 -58.35 -17.76
CA ALA A 152 7.06 -57.91 -16.47
C ALA A 152 8.39 -57.16 -16.55
N ALA A 153 9.27 -57.50 -17.51
CA ALA A 153 10.53 -56.80 -17.74
C ALA A 153 10.28 -55.41 -18.36
N ALA A 154 9.39 -55.35 -19.36
CA ALA A 154 8.97 -54.12 -20.03
C ALA A 154 8.42 -53.08 -19.04
N VAL A 155 7.49 -53.50 -18.17
CA VAL A 155 6.86 -52.63 -17.18
C VAL A 155 7.88 -52.14 -16.13
N ARG A 156 8.81 -53.00 -15.69
CA ARG A 156 9.89 -52.63 -14.75
C ARG A 156 10.85 -51.59 -15.33
N GLN A 157 11.27 -51.79 -16.59
CA GLN A 157 12.13 -50.85 -17.29
C GLN A 157 11.45 -49.49 -17.50
N ALA A 158 10.19 -49.49 -17.93
CA ALA A 158 9.40 -48.28 -18.07
C ALA A 158 9.25 -47.54 -16.73
N TRP A 159 8.94 -48.26 -15.65
CA TRP A 159 8.82 -47.68 -14.31
C TRP A 159 10.11 -47.04 -13.82
N ARG A 160 11.25 -47.70 -14.01
CA ARG A 160 12.56 -47.16 -13.61
C ARG A 160 12.89 -45.87 -14.35
N GLN A 161 12.70 -45.81 -15.66
CA GLN A 161 12.98 -44.59 -16.43
C GLN A 161 12.01 -43.46 -16.08
N VAL A 162 10.71 -43.76 -15.98
CA VAL A 162 9.68 -42.76 -15.61
C VAL A 162 9.92 -42.21 -14.21
N SER A 163 10.22 -43.06 -13.21
CA SER A 163 10.43 -42.63 -11.82
C SER A 163 11.68 -41.74 -11.67
N ILE A 164 12.79 -42.04 -12.37
CA ILE A 164 13.98 -41.20 -12.38
C ILE A 164 13.66 -39.82 -12.96
N ILE A 165 13.05 -39.79 -14.15
CA ILE A 165 12.71 -38.53 -14.83
C ILE A 165 11.71 -37.71 -14.01
N LEU A 166 10.69 -38.35 -13.45
CA LEU A 166 9.68 -37.70 -12.61
C LEU A 166 10.33 -37.09 -11.36
N THR A 167 11.24 -37.81 -10.70
CA THR A 167 11.94 -37.31 -9.50
C THR A 167 12.79 -36.08 -9.82
N PHE A 168 13.60 -36.15 -10.89
CA PHE A 168 14.40 -35.01 -11.33
C PHE A 168 13.52 -33.81 -11.69
N ALA A 169 12.47 -34.02 -12.46
CA ALA A 169 11.63 -32.94 -12.94
C ALA A 169 10.79 -32.30 -11.82
N VAL A 170 10.32 -33.08 -10.83
CA VAL A 170 9.68 -32.54 -9.61
C VAL A 170 10.69 -31.74 -8.77
N SER A 171 11.91 -32.25 -8.58
CA SER A 171 12.95 -31.54 -7.82
C SER A 171 13.35 -30.21 -8.47
N MET A 172 13.53 -30.20 -9.79
CA MET A 172 13.87 -29.01 -10.58
C MET A 172 12.72 -28.01 -10.52
N ALA A 173 11.48 -28.46 -10.67
CA ALA A 173 10.32 -27.60 -10.54
C ALA A 173 10.22 -26.95 -9.16
N PHE A 174 10.42 -27.73 -8.09
CA PHE A 174 10.41 -27.20 -6.73
C PHE A 174 11.51 -26.15 -6.52
N GLY A 175 12.72 -26.41 -7.03
CA GLY A 175 13.83 -25.44 -7.02
C GLY A 175 13.49 -24.15 -7.76
N ILE A 176 12.91 -24.25 -8.97
CA ILE A 176 12.46 -23.09 -9.75
C ILE A 176 11.36 -22.32 -9.01
N CYS A 177 10.38 -23.00 -8.42
CA CYS A 177 9.32 -22.37 -7.62
C CYS A 177 9.90 -21.54 -6.46
N ILE A 178 10.84 -22.12 -5.70
CA ILE A 178 11.48 -21.44 -4.57
C ILE A 178 12.28 -20.23 -5.05
N LEU A 179 13.12 -20.41 -6.08
CA LEU A 179 13.96 -19.33 -6.61
C LEU A 179 13.11 -18.20 -7.19
N ALA A 180 12.05 -18.54 -7.94
CA ALA A 180 11.11 -17.56 -8.47
C ALA A 180 10.40 -16.80 -7.35
N ALA A 181 9.91 -17.50 -6.32
CA ALA A 181 9.26 -16.87 -5.18
C ALA A 181 10.22 -15.93 -4.42
N ALA A 182 11.47 -16.36 -4.18
CA ALA A 182 12.49 -15.55 -3.53
C ALA A 182 12.86 -14.30 -4.36
N MET A 183 13.05 -14.47 -5.67
CA MET A 183 13.32 -13.36 -6.61
C MET A 183 12.18 -12.35 -6.63
N ILE A 184 10.93 -12.82 -6.72
CA ILE A 184 9.73 -11.96 -6.72
C ILE A 184 9.61 -11.22 -5.39
N ALA A 185 9.76 -11.91 -4.26
CA ALA A 185 9.70 -11.29 -2.94
C ALA A 185 10.77 -10.20 -2.79
N HIS A 186 12.00 -10.46 -3.24
CA HIS A 186 13.09 -9.49 -3.20
C HIS A 186 12.83 -8.29 -4.15
N ALA A 187 12.28 -8.54 -5.35
CA ALA A 187 11.95 -7.51 -6.32
C ALA A 187 10.81 -6.59 -5.84
N LEU A 188 9.83 -7.13 -5.12
CA LEU A 188 8.66 -6.37 -4.62
C LEU A 188 8.85 -5.79 -3.21
N ALA A 189 9.89 -6.18 -2.47
CA ALA A 189 10.17 -5.66 -1.12
C ALA A 189 10.16 -4.12 -1.01
N PRO A 190 10.68 -3.32 -1.98
CA PRO A 190 10.65 -1.86 -1.90
C PRO A 190 9.23 -1.25 -1.94
N THR A 191 8.22 -2.01 -2.38
CA THR A 191 6.84 -1.52 -2.53
C THR A 191 6.23 -1.08 -1.20
N GLU A 192 6.52 -1.80 -0.11
CA GLU A 192 6.01 -1.45 1.22
C GLU A 192 6.54 -0.08 1.68
N GLN A 193 7.78 0.27 1.32
CA GLN A 193 8.37 1.57 1.65
C GLN A 193 7.70 2.72 0.89
N VAL A 194 7.38 2.52 -0.40
CA VAL A 194 6.65 3.51 -1.20
C VAL A 194 5.25 3.74 -0.62
N VAL A 195 4.52 2.67 -0.31
CA VAL A 195 3.17 2.76 0.25
C VAL A 195 3.18 3.41 1.63
N ALA A 196 4.14 3.07 2.49
CA ALA A 196 4.31 3.72 3.78
C ALA A 196 4.60 5.22 3.63
N GLY A 197 5.44 5.59 2.66
CA GLY A 197 5.71 7.00 2.34
C GLY A 197 4.47 7.75 1.86
N LEU A 198 3.67 7.15 0.98
CA LEU A 198 2.41 7.74 0.50
C LEU A 198 1.37 7.91 1.61
N ARG A 199 1.27 6.95 2.55
CA ARG A 199 0.38 7.09 3.71
C ARG A 199 0.79 8.27 4.59
N ARG A 200 2.08 8.39 4.90
CA ARG A 200 2.61 9.54 5.65
C ARG A 200 2.37 10.87 4.95
N LEU A 201 2.49 10.89 3.62
CA LEU A 201 2.16 12.07 2.81
C LEU A 201 0.67 12.43 2.93
N ALA A 202 -0.22 11.44 2.89
CA ALA A 202 -1.66 11.65 3.08
C ALA A 202 -2.00 12.16 4.49
N ASP A 203 -1.24 11.74 5.50
CA ASP A 203 -1.37 12.22 6.89
C ASP A 203 -0.77 13.63 7.11
N GLY A 204 -0.21 14.26 6.06
CA GLY A 204 0.33 15.62 6.11
C GLY A 204 1.82 15.73 6.48
N ASP A 205 2.53 14.61 6.63
CA ASP A 205 3.99 14.60 6.84
C ASP A 205 4.72 14.75 5.49
N TYR A 206 4.82 15.99 5.02
CA TYR A 206 5.54 16.33 3.78
C TYR A 206 7.07 16.35 3.92
N ARG A 207 7.61 16.16 5.14
CA ARG A 207 9.06 16.22 5.39
C ARG A 207 9.72 14.86 5.18
N HIS A 208 8.99 13.79 5.40
CA HIS A 208 9.50 12.45 5.16
C HIS A 208 9.94 12.27 3.70
N ARG A 209 11.03 11.52 3.50
CA ARG A 209 11.56 11.20 2.18
C ARG A 209 11.69 9.69 2.06
N VAL A 210 11.20 9.16 0.94
CA VAL A 210 11.29 7.74 0.63
C VAL A 210 12.64 7.48 0.00
N HIS A 211 13.48 6.69 0.66
CA HIS A 211 14.82 6.35 0.19
C HIS A 211 14.87 4.89 -0.29
N ILE A 212 14.81 4.69 -1.60
CA ILE A 212 14.97 3.37 -2.22
C ILE A 212 16.35 3.30 -2.87
N ARG A 213 17.16 2.31 -2.46
CA ARG A 213 18.53 2.11 -2.98
C ARG A 213 18.58 1.62 -4.43
N SER A 214 17.46 1.13 -4.97
CA SER A 214 17.37 0.61 -6.33
C SER A 214 17.43 1.74 -7.37
N LYS A 215 18.28 1.57 -8.39
CA LYS A 215 18.34 2.44 -9.58
C LYS A 215 17.27 2.11 -10.64
N GLY A 216 16.39 1.14 -10.37
CA GLY A 216 15.31 0.74 -11.28
C GLY A 216 14.06 1.62 -11.15
N GLU A 217 12.92 1.11 -11.64
CA GLU A 217 11.62 1.81 -11.66
C GLU A 217 11.20 2.31 -10.27
N PHE A 218 11.46 1.55 -9.21
CA PHE A 218 11.15 1.97 -7.83
C PHE A 218 11.94 3.19 -7.37
N GLY A 219 13.16 3.39 -7.86
CA GLY A 219 13.94 4.60 -7.59
C GLY A 219 13.31 5.84 -8.24
N LEU A 220 12.81 5.70 -9.48
CA LEU A 220 12.07 6.76 -10.18
C LEU A 220 10.76 7.09 -9.47
N ILE A 221 10.03 6.08 -9.02
CA ILE A 221 8.79 6.27 -8.24
C ILE A 221 9.10 6.98 -6.92
N ALA A 222 10.13 6.57 -6.19
CA ALA A 222 10.54 7.25 -4.96
C ALA A 222 10.93 8.70 -5.21
N GLY A 223 11.66 8.98 -6.30
CA GLY A 223 11.97 10.34 -6.74
C GLY A 223 10.71 11.17 -6.99
N ALA A 224 9.77 10.66 -7.79
CA ALA A 224 8.51 11.34 -8.08
C ALA A 224 7.65 11.60 -6.83
N VAL A 225 7.60 10.65 -5.89
CA VAL A 225 6.91 10.82 -4.60
C VAL A 225 7.58 11.91 -3.76
N ASN A 226 8.92 11.95 -3.72
CA ASN A 226 9.66 12.98 -3.00
C ASN A 226 9.47 14.38 -3.62
N ASP A 227 9.43 14.47 -4.95
CA ASP A 227 9.15 15.72 -5.66
C ASP A 227 7.73 16.21 -5.39
N LEU A 228 6.75 15.31 -5.39
CA LEU A 228 5.38 15.64 -4.99
C LEU A 228 5.31 16.11 -3.54
N ALA A 229 6.01 15.43 -2.62
CA ALA A 229 6.09 15.84 -1.22
C ALA A 229 6.69 17.24 -1.07
N ALA A 230 7.75 17.56 -1.84
CA ALA A 230 8.36 18.88 -1.84
C ALA A 230 7.40 19.97 -2.36
N ARG A 231 6.69 19.71 -3.47
CA ARG A 231 5.69 20.64 -4.02
C ARG A 231 4.53 20.88 -3.06
N LEU A 232 4.02 19.84 -2.40
CA LEU A 232 2.98 19.97 -1.39
C LEU A 232 3.46 20.73 -0.16
N ALA A 233 4.69 20.48 0.30
CA ALA A 233 5.30 21.24 1.39
C ALA A 233 5.41 22.73 1.05
N GLN A 234 5.87 23.05 -0.16
CA GLN A 234 5.99 24.43 -0.64
C GLN A 234 4.62 25.10 -0.72
N ALA A 235 3.64 24.49 -1.41
CA ALA A 235 2.30 25.04 -1.54
C ALA A 235 1.61 25.24 -0.17
N SER A 236 1.79 24.30 0.76
CA SER A 236 1.29 24.44 2.13
C SER A 236 1.97 25.60 2.86
N GLY A 237 3.29 25.78 2.70
CA GLY A 237 4.04 26.89 3.28
C GLY A 237 3.62 28.25 2.70
N GLU A 238 3.46 28.34 1.38
CA GLU A 238 2.96 29.53 0.68
C GLU A 238 1.55 29.88 1.14
N ARG A 239 0.66 28.89 1.26
CA ARG A 239 -0.70 29.11 1.77
C ARG A 239 -0.68 29.71 3.17
N VAL A 240 0.12 29.15 4.08
CA VAL A 240 0.25 29.67 5.45
C VAL A 240 0.80 31.11 5.44
N SER A 241 1.81 31.40 4.62
CA SER A 241 2.38 32.74 4.48
C SER A 241 1.36 33.75 3.96
N LEU A 242 0.62 33.41 2.90
CA LEU A 242 -0.44 34.24 2.34
C LEU A 242 -1.55 34.48 3.36
N THR A 243 -2.00 33.46 4.09
CA THR A 243 -3.01 33.62 5.13
C THR A 243 -2.53 34.56 6.26
N LYS A 244 -1.26 34.46 6.68
CA LYS A 244 -0.69 35.43 7.63
C LYS A 244 -0.70 36.84 7.08
N ARG A 245 -0.27 37.02 5.83
CA ARG A 245 -0.24 38.33 5.18
C ARG A 245 -1.64 38.93 5.02
N LEU A 246 -2.64 38.11 4.71
CA LEU A 246 -4.04 38.53 4.68
C LEU A 246 -4.49 39.07 6.04
N PHE A 247 -4.16 38.39 7.14
CA PHE A 247 -4.49 38.89 8.47
C PHE A 247 -3.73 40.16 8.82
N GLU A 248 -2.46 40.30 8.45
CA GLU A 248 -1.71 41.55 8.64
C GLU A 248 -2.36 42.72 7.90
N VAL A 249 -2.70 42.54 6.62
CA VAL A 249 -3.37 43.56 5.80
C VAL A 249 -4.74 43.90 6.36
N GLN A 250 -5.51 42.90 6.81
CA GLN A 250 -6.81 43.13 7.44
C GLN A 250 -6.69 43.99 8.71
N GLU A 251 -5.64 43.77 9.51
CA GLU A 251 -5.40 44.58 10.71
C GLU A 251 -4.93 46.00 10.34
N GLU A 252 -4.13 46.17 9.29
CA GLU A 252 -3.73 47.47 8.77
C GLU A 252 -4.93 48.27 8.24
N GLU A 253 -5.81 47.63 7.46
CA GLU A 253 -7.04 48.23 6.94
C GLU A 253 -7.98 48.63 8.07
N ARG A 254 -8.15 47.77 9.09
CA ARG A 254 -8.95 48.12 10.29
C ARG A 254 -8.39 49.34 11.02
N ARG A 255 -7.06 49.45 11.15
CA ARG A 255 -6.41 50.62 11.76
C ARG A 255 -6.57 51.88 10.90
N ALA A 256 -6.48 51.76 9.58
CA ALA A 256 -6.74 52.87 8.66
C ALA A 256 -8.19 53.35 8.77
N LEU A 257 -9.15 52.42 8.64
CA LEU A 257 -10.58 52.73 8.74
C LEU A 257 -10.95 53.37 10.08
N ALA A 258 -10.37 52.91 11.20
CA ALA A 258 -10.60 53.51 12.49
C ALA A 258 -10.08 54.97 12.57
N ARG A 259 -8.95 55.28 11.93
CA ARG A 259 -8.42 56.65 11.86
C ARG A 259 -9.30 57.53 10.98
N ASP A 260 -9.61 57.08 9.76
CA ASP A 260 -10.45 57.85 8.83
C ASP A 260 -11.83 58.13 9.42
N LEU A 261 -12.45 57.13 10.06
CA LEU A 261 -13.72 57.31 10.76
C LEU A 261 -13.63 58.29 11.93
N HIS A 262 -12.53 58.28 12.69
CA HIS A 262 -12.33 59.21 13.80
C HIS A 262 -12.12 60.65 13.29
N ASP A 263 -11.27 60.80 12.27
CA ASP A 263 -10.87 62.10 11.76
C ASP A 263 -12.00 62.76 10.95
N GLU A 264 -12.64 62.05 10.01
CA GLU A 264 -13.71 62.64 9.22
C GLU A 264 -15.00 62.79 10.03
N PHE A 265 -15.55 61.69 10.57
CA PHE A 265 -16.86 61.74 11.22
C PHE A 265 -16.79 62.37 12.62
N GLY A 266 -15.72 62.11 13.37
CA GLY A 266 -15.55 62.68 14.71
C GLY A 266 -15.45 64.21 14.66
N GLN A 267 -14.70 64.76 13.70
CA GLN A 267 -14.59 66.20 13.52
C GLN A 267 -15.90 66.81 13.00
N CYS A 268 -16.55 66.20 11.99
CA CYS A 268 -17.83 66.68 11.48
C CYS A 268 -18.92 66.73 12.57
N LEU A 269 -19.03 65.68 13.40
CA LEU A 269 -20.01 65.65 14.49
C LEU A 269 -19.70 66.69 15.57
N THR A 270 -18.41 66.90 15.87
CA THR A 270 -17.97 67.94 16.81
C THR A 270 -18.35 69.34 16.30
N ALA A 271 -18.08 69.63 15.03
CA ALA A 271 -18.47 70.88 14.38
C ALA A 271 -20.01 71.05 14.36
N THR A 272 -20.76 69.99 14.07
CA THR A 272 -22.23 70.01 14.06
C THR A 272 -22.78 70.39 15.44
N VAL A 273 -22.22 69.84 16.51
CA VAL A 273 -22.60 70.22 17.88
C VAL A 273 -22.22 71.67 18.19
N ALA A 274 -21.05 72.14 17.74
CA ALA A 274 -20.63 73.52 17.94
C ALA A 274 -21.57 74.52 17.23
N PHE A 275 -21.92 74.27 15.96
CA PHE A 275 -22.85 75.11 15.20
C PHE A 275 -24.25 75.12 15.81
N ALA A 276 -24.79 73.95 16.17
CA ALA A 276 -26.09 73.87 16.83
C ALA A 276 -26.10 74.55 18.21
N SER A 277 -25.00 74.45 18.97
CA SER A 277 -24.85 75.16 20.24
C SER A 277 -24.79 76.68 20.06
N SER A 278 -24.13 77.15 19.00
CA SER A 278 -24.10 78.57 18.63
C SER A 278 -25.48 79.10 18.22
N ILE A 279 -26.23 78.34 17.41
CA ILE A 279 -27.62 78.67 17.05
C ILE A 279 -28.49 78.76 18.31
N LYS A 280 -28.40 77.76 19.20
CA LYS A 280 -29.11 77.75 20.47
C LYS A 280 -28.82 78.99 21.32
N ALA A 281 -27.55 79.38 21.41
CA ALA A 281 -27.12 80.53 22.21
C ALA A 281 -27.60 81.88 21.63
N ARG A 282 -27.78 81.98 20.30
CA ARG A 282 -28.18 83.22 19.62
C ARG A 282 -29.69 83.36 19.41
N ALA A 283 -30.48 82.31 19.63
CA ALA A 283 -31.93 82.27 19.38
C ALA A 283 -32.77 82.46 20.66
N SER A 284 -32.32 83.29 21.61
CA SER A 284 -32.97 83.48 22.91
C SER A 284 -34.43 83.95 22.84
N ASP A 285 -34.82 84.61 21.75
CA ASP A 285 -36.15 85.13 21.45
C ASP A 285 -36.98 84.19 20.55
N ARG A 286 -36.43 83.05 20.14
CA ARG A 286 -37.04 82.09 19.20
C ARG A 286 -37.07 80.66 19.78
N PRO A 287 -38.09 80.34 20.61
CA PRO A 287 -38.18 79.04 21.29
C PRO A 287 -38.27 77.83 20.35
N ASP A 288 -38.78 78.04 19.14
CA ASP A 288 -38.82 77.06 18.05
C ASP A 288 -37.40 76.66 17.61
N LEU A 289 -36.55 77.65 17.31
CA LEU A 289 -35.15 77.41 16.89
C LEU A 289 -34.30 76.79 18.01
N VAL A 290 -34.56 77.15 19.27
CA VAL A 290 -33.89 76.53 20.43
C VAL A 290 -34.21 75.04 20.50
N LYS A 291 -35.48 74.64 20.32
CA LYS A 291 -35.89 73.23 20.33
C LYS A 291 -35.26 72.43 19.20
N ASP A 292 -35.20 72.99 17.99
CA ASP A 292 -34.58 72.35 16.84
C ASP A 292 -33.08 72.18 17.04
N ALA A 293 -32.39 73.23 17.50
CA ALA A 293 -30.96 73.16 17.83
C ALA A 293 -30.66 72.10 18.91
N GLU A 294 -31.49 71.99 19.94
CA GLU A 294 -31.37 70.93 20.94
C GLU A 294 -31.57 69.52 20.36
N ALA A 295 -32.52 69.36 19.42
CA ALA A 295 -32.73 68.09 18.75
C ALA A 295 -31.51 67.67 17.90
N VAL A 296 -30.89 68.62 17.21
CA VAL A 296 -29.63 68.40 16.47
C VAL A 296 -28.51 68.00 17.43
N ILE A 297 -28.32 68.71 18.55
CA ILE A 297 -27.30 68.38 19.56
C ILE A 297 -27.53 66.97 20.12
N ARG A 298 -28.76 66.61 20.49
CA ARG A 298 -29.08 65.27 21.01
C ARG A 298 -28.75 64.19 19.98
N THR A 299 -29.12 64.40 18.73
CA THR A 299 -28.89 63.43 17.65
C THR A 299 -27.39 63.27 17.36
N ALA A 300 -26.65 64.38 17.24
CA ALA A 300 -25.21 64.36 17.00
C ALA A 300 -24.44 63.72 18.16
N LYS A 301 -24.84 63.98 19.42
CA LYS A 301 -24.26 63.30 20.59
C LYS A 301 -24.51 61.80 20.56
N ARG A 302 -25.73 61.36 20.21
CA ARG A 302 -26.03 59.92 20.04
C ARG A 302 -25.16 59.30 18.95
N MET A 303 -24.99 59.97 17.81
CA MET A 303 -24.12 59.51 16.73
C MET A 303 -22.65 59.44 17.17
N MET A 304 -22.16 60.39 17.97
CA MET A 304 -20.81 60.32 18.54
C MET A 304 -20.62 59.11 19.45
N THR A 305 -21.62 58.79 20.28
CA THR A 305 -21.58 57.58 21.11
C THR A 305 -21.50 56.32 20.25
N THR A 306 -22.38 56.18 19.25
CA THR A 306 -22.36 55.03 18.32
C THR A 306 -21.04 54.94 17.53
N LEU A 307 -20.48 56.07 17.10
CA LEU A 307 -19.19 56.12 16.42
C LEU A 307 -18.07 55.65 17.34
N ARG A 308 -18.02 56.11 18.60
CA ARG A 308 -17.02 55.68 19.59
C ARG A 308 -17.11 54.18 19.86
N GLU A 309 -18.32 53.64 20.01
CA GLU A 309 -18.53 52.19 20.16
C GLU A 309 -18.05 51.41 18.92
N ALA A 310 -18.29 51.92 17.72
CA ALA A 310 -17.81 51.30 16.48
C ALA A 310 -16.27 51.34 16.38
N LEU A 311 -15.67 52.48 16.70
CA LEU A 311 -14.22 52.67 16.74
C LEU A 311 -13.55 51.79 17.80
N ALA A 312 -14.17 51.61 18.97
CA ALA A 312 -13.67 50.73 20.02
C ALA A 312 -13.62 49.25 19.59
N ARG A 313 -14.53 48.81 18.72
CA ARG A 313 -14.49 47.45 18.13
C ARG A 313 -13.42 47.31 17.06
N LEU A 314 -13.21 48.34 16.25
CA LEU A 314 -12.23 48.34 15.16
C LEU A 314 -10.78 48.48 15.67
N ARG A 315 -10.55 49.36 16.64
CA ARG A 315 -9.25 49.52 17.31
C ARG A 315 -8.98 48.31 18.22
N SER A 316 -7.92 47.58 17.93
CA SER A 316 -7.08 47.08 19.03
C SER A 316 -6.38 48.33 19.58
N GLN A 317 -6.71 48.81 20.77
CA GLN A 317 -5.95 49.92 21.33
C GLN A 317 -4.53 49.44 21.57
N ASP A 318 -3.63 49.98 20.75
CA ASP A 318 -2.18 50.09 20.90
C ASP A 318 -1.54 48.89 21.63
N LEU A 319 -1.81 47.69 21.13
CA LEU A 319 -1.09 46.48 21.57
C LEU A 319 0.43 46.69 21.48
N ASP A 320 0.85 47.53 20.52
CA ASP A 320 2.19 48.07 20.33
C ASP A 320 2.74 48.87 21.52
N GLU A 321 1.90 49.67 22.18
CA GLU A 321 2.32 50.61 23.24
C GLU A 321 2.08 50.06 24.65
N VAL A 322 0.98 49.31 24.84
CA VAL A 322 0.52 48.88 26.17
C VAL A 322 0.73 47.38 26.44
N GLY A 323 0.96 46.58 25.40
CA GLY A 323 1.19 45.13 25.53
C GLY A 323 -0.08 44.29 25.65
N LEU A 324 0.06 42.97 25.50
CA LEU A 324 -1.06 42.02 25.43
C LEU A 324 -1.91 42.01 26.71
N GLU A 325 -1.25 41.97 27.87
CA GLU A 325 -1.91 41.91 29.17
C GLU A 325 -2.83 43.11 29.41
N ALA A 326 -2.30 44.32 29.25
CA ALA A 326 -3.07 45.54 29.43
C ALA A 326 -4.23 45.65 28.43
N SER A 327 -4.02 45.27 27.16
CA SER A 327 -5.09 45.25 26.16
C SER A 327 -6.21 44.27 26.51
N LEU A 328 -5.91 43.09 27.08
CA LEU A 328 -6.92 42.13 27.51
C LEU A 328 -7.69 42.62 28.74
N ILE A 329 -7.00 43.24 29.71
CA ILE A 329 -7.64 43.89 30.87
C ILE A 329 -8.62 44.95 30.39
N GLN A 330 -8.20 45.79 29.44
CA GLN A 330 -9.03 46.84 28.90
C GLN A 330 -10.25 46.27 28.15
N LEU A 331 -10.07 45.24 27.33
CA LEU A 331 -11.15 44.55 26.61
C LEU A 331 -12.22 44.03 27.58
N VAL A 332 -11.80 43.34 28.64
CA VAL A 332 -12.72 42.79 29.65
C VAL A 332 -13.41 43.90 30.45
N SER A 333 -12.66 44.95 30.82
CA SER A 333 -13.24 46.11 31.51
C SER A 333 -14.31 46.83 30.67
N GLY A 334 -14.11 46.93 29.35
CA GLY A 334 -15.08 47.52 28.43
C GLY A 334 -16.38 46.73 28.40
N TRP A 335 -16.30 45.40 28.30
CA TRP A 335 -17.49 44.55 28.38
C TRP A 335 -18.20 44.69 29.73
N ASN A 336 -17.48 44.64 30.85
CA ASN A 336 -18.09 44.79 32.17
C ASN A 336 -18.68 46.18 32.43
N ALA A 337 -18.20 47.23 31.75
CA ALA A 337 -18.75 48.58 31.85
C ALA A 337 -19.99 48.81 30.97
N GLU A 338 -20.03 48.23 29.77
CA GLU A 338 -21.17 48.33 28.84
C GLU A 338 -22.34 47.42 29.25
N THR A 339 -22.05 46.29 29.92
CA THR A 339 -23.06 45.30 30.28
C THR A 339 -23.74 45.66 31.60
N THR A 340 -24.89 46.33 31.54
CA THR A 340 -25.82 46.41 32.68
C THR A 340 -26.48 45.03 32.90
N PRO A 341 -26.85 44.63 34.13
CA PRO A 341 -26.21 43.59 34.94
C PRO A 341 -26.38 42.12 34.46
N SER A 342 -26.51 41.82 33.17
CA SER A 342 -26.86 40.46 32.73
C SER A 342 -25.70 39.47 32.62
N ALA A 343 -24.44 39.90 32.47
CA ALA A 343 -23.28 39.02 32.33
C ALA A 343 -22.02 39.61 32.96
N THR A 344 -21.20 38.78 33.62
CA THR A 344 -19.88 39.16 34.16
C THR A 344 -18.79 38.44 33.39
N VAL A 345 -17.77 39.18 32.93
CA VAL A 345 -16.58 38.63 32.27
C VAL A 345 -15.41 38.57 33.26
N HIS A 346 -14.88 37.37 33.49
CA HIS A 346 -13.72 37.09 34.32
C HIS A 346 -12.47 36.95 33.45
N LEU A 347 -11.35 37.51 33.92
CA LEU A 347 -10.05 37.44 33.25
C LEU A 347 -9.01 36.77 34.14
N ASP A 348 -8.43 35.68 33.65
CA ASP A 348 -7.31 34.99 34.28
C ASP A 348 -6.07 35.09 33.36
N LEU A 349 -5.03 35.79 33.80
CA LEU A 349 -3.75 35.90 33.08
C LEU A 349 -2.65 35.18 33.84
N LEU A 350 -1.90 34.31 33.16
CA LEU A 350 -0.90 33.43 33.77
C LEU A 350 0.39 33.39 32.93
N GLY A 351 1.54 33.49 33.61
CA GLY A 351 2.86 33.52 32.96
C GLY A 351 3.26 34.90 32.44
N ASP A 352 4.45 34.99 31.84
CA ASP A 352 5.01 36.23 31.28
C ASP A 352 4.45 36.50 29.87
N LEU A 353 3.47 37.40 29.79
CA LEU A 353 2.83 37.81 28.54
C LEU A 353 3.56 38.94 27.80
N ASP A 354 4.50 39.63 28.44
CA ASP A 354 5.28 40.72 27.83
C ASP A 354 6.31 40.17 26.85
N GLY A 355 6.83 38.96 27.09
CA GLY A 355 7.73 38.26 26.17
C GLY A 355 7.07 37.68 24.91
N VAL A 356 5.77 37.86 24.70
CA VAL A 356 5.04 37.29 23.56
C VAL A 356 5.29 38.13 22.29
N PRO A 357 5.69 37.51 21.15
CA PRO A 357 5.86 38.23 19.91
C PRO A 357 4.60 38.99 19.49
N GLN A 358 4.77 40.24 19.08
CA GLN A 358 3.67 41.17 18.79
C GLN A 358 2.62 40.61 17.81
N THR A 359 3.08 39.88 16.79
CA THR A 359 2.18 39.23 15.83
C THR A 359 1.28 38.22 16.54
N VAL A 360 1.83 37.38 17.43
CA VAL A 360 1.04 36.44 18.24
C VAL A 360 0.11 37.18 19.18
N SER A 361 0.59 38.23 19.87
CA SER A 361 -0.22 39.05 20.77
C SER A 361 -1.46 39.62 20.08
N THR A 362 -1.30 40.18 18.87
CA THR A 362 -2.41 40.70 18.07
C THR A 362 -3.43 39.62 17.73
N ASN A 363 -2.96 38.42 17.40
CA ASN A 363 -3.84 37.29 17.08
C ASN A 363 -4.60 36.78 18.30
N VAL A 364 -3.93 36.64 19.45
CA VAL A 364 -4.57 36.25 20.72
C VAL A 364 -5.64 37.25 21.11
N TYR A 365 -5.35 38.55 21.03
CA TYR A 365 -6.33 39.61 21.29
C TYR A 365 -7.55 39.51 20.37
N ARG A 366 -7.35 39.32 19.06
CA ARG A 366 -8.46 39.19 18.10
C ARG A 366 -9.30 37.93 18.34
N ILE A 367 -8.66 36.82 18.72
CA ILE A 367 -9.38 35.59 19.08
C ILE A 367 -10.21 35.84 20.35
N ALA A 368 -9.64 36.44 21.39
CA ALA A 368 -10.36 36.79 22.61
C ALA A 368 -11.57 37.70 22.31
N GLN A 369 -11.36 38.77 21.53
CA GLN A 369 -12.39 39.72 21.15
C GLN A 369 -13.54 39.05 20.38
N GLU A 370 -13.24 38.21 19.39
CA GLU A 370 -14.23 37.51 18.58
C GLU A 370 -14.99 36.47 19.42
N CYS A 371 -14.29 35.71 20.27
CA CYS A 371 -14.92 34.75 21.18
C CYS A 371 -15.86 35.43 22.18
N LEU A 372 -15.44 36.53 22.81
CA LEU A 372 -16.28 37.32 23.72
C LEU A 372 -17.48 37.94 22.98
N THR A 373 -17.26 38.48 21.77
CA THR A 373 -18.34 39.03 20.95
C THR A 373 -19.38 37.94 20.61
N ASN A 374 -18.92 36.75 20.24
CA ASN A 374 -19.79 35.63 19.93
C ASN A 374 -20.59 35.17 21.16
N ALA A 375 -19.95 35.05 22.33
CA ALA A 375 -20.64 34.72 23.57
C ALA A 375 -21.72 35.75 23.92
N MET A 376 -21.39 37.05 23.84
CA MET A 376 -22.30 38.14 24.23
C MET A 376 -23.43 38.40 23.22
N ARG A 377 -23.19 38.19 21.92
CA ARG A 377 -24.20 38.44 20.86
C ARG A 377 -25.08 37.24 20.54
N HIS A 378 -24.52 36.04 20.61
CA HIS A 378 -25.21 34.81 20.18
C HIS A 378 -25.65 33.93 21.35
N GLY A 379 -25.04 34.11 22.53
CA GLY A 379 -25.46 33.46 23.77
C GLY A 379 -26.37 34.35 24.61
N ARG A 380 -26.70 33.84 25.81
CA ARG A 380 -27.27 34.62 26.92
C ARG A 380 -26.49 34.34 28.21
N PRO A 381 -25.17 34.59 28.22
CA PRO A 381 -24.33 34.23 29.36
C PRO A 381 -24.67 35.09 30.58
N SER A 382 -24.58 34.49 31.75
CA SER A 382 -24.45 35.19 33.04
C SER A 382 -22.99 35.29 33.48
N ASP A 383 -22.16 34.33 33.06
CA ASP A 383 -20.74 34.23 33.39
C ASP A 383 -19.94 33.86 32.13
N VAL A 384 -18.87 34.61 31.87
CA VAL A 384 -17.90 34.31 30.81
C VAL A 384 -16.50 34.36 31.40
N ARG A 385 -15.71 33.31 31.23
CA ARG A 385 -14.32 33.26 31.68
C ARG A 385 -13.38 33.28 30.47
N LEU A 386 -12.51 34.28 30.43
CA LEU A 386 -11.37 34.36 29.53
C LEU A 386 -10.09 34.05 30.32
N ARG A 387 -9.39 33.00 29.94
CA ARG A 387 -8.08 32.65 30.48
C ARG A 387 -7.03 32.70 29.39
N VAL A 388 -5.92 33.39 29.65
CA VAL A 388 -4.74 33.42 28.77
C VAL A 388 -3.51 33.04 29.58
N GLU A 389 -2.79 32.03 29.11
CA GLU A 389 -1.67 31.46 29.83
C GLU A 389 -0.50 31.18 28.89
N ARG A 390 0.69 31.68 29.22
CA ARG A 390 1.93 31.26 28.56
C ARG A 390 2.45 29.98 29.21
N LEU A 391 2.65 28.96 28.41
CA LEU A 391 3.12 27.65 28.83
C LEU A 391 4.48 27.38 28.19
N ALA A 392 5.50 27.27 29.04
CA ALA A 392 6.87 26.96 28.62
C ALA A 392 7.15 25.44 28.53
N ALA A 393 6.26 24.60 29.05
CA ALA A 393 6.36 23.15 28.97
C ALA A 393 5.83 22.66 27.61
N ASP A 394 6.56 21.76 26.93
CA ASP A 394 6.24 21.21 25.60
C ASP A 394 6.30 22.20 24.42
N GLY A 395 7.32 23.06 24.41
CA GLY A 395 7.50 24.14 23.43
C GLY A 395 6.84 25.42 23.93
N ASP A 396 7.47 26.58 23.74
CA ASP A 396 6.91 27.84 24.25
C ASP A 396 5.62 28.17 23.47
N PHE A 397 4.44 28.13 24.12
CA PHE A 397 3.15 28.44 23.50
C PHE A 397 2.26 29.30 24.41
N ILE A 398 1.31 30.01 23.79
CA ILE A 398 0.24 30.72 24.47
C ILE A 398 -1.06 29.93 24.33
N ALA A 399 -1.70 29.64 25.45
CA ALA A 399 -3.01 29.03 25.52
C ALA A 399 -4.06 30.11 25.81
N LEU A 400 -5.15 30.09 25.06
CA LEU A 400 -6.33 30.93 25.27
C LEU A 400 -7.53 30.02 25.47
N MET A 401 -8.36 30.33 26.47
CA MET A 401 -9.62 29.65 26.72
C MET A 401 -10.71 30.70 26.97
N VAL A 402 -11.83 30.56 26.26
CA VAL A 402 -13.06 31.31 26.52
C VAL A 402 -14.16 30.32 26.80
N GLU A 403 -14.80 30.47 27.95
CA GLU A 403 -15.88 29.61 28.40
C GLU A 403 -17.08 30.47 28.80
N ASP A 404 -18.26 30.15 28.27
CA ASP A 404 -19.50 30.84 28.60
C ASP A 404 -20.57 29.85 29.11
N ASP A 405 -21.55 30.38 29.86
CA ASP A 405 -22.70 29.62 30.36
C ASP A 405 -24.03 30.00 29.65
N GLY A 406 -23.94 30.63 28.48
CA GLY A 406 -25.05 31.26 27.76
C GLY A 406 -25.79 30.35 26.78
N GLY A 407 -25.59 29.03 26.84
CA GLY A 407 -26.14 28.05 25.91
C GLY A 407 -25.30 27.84 24.65
N GLY A 408 -25.93 27.35 23.57
CA GLY A 408 -25.26 27.03 22.30
C GLY A 408 -25.05 25.53 22.10
N ASP A 409 -24.88 25.12 20.84
CA ASP A 409 -24.67 23.73 20.45
C ASP A 409 -23.23 23.55 19.92
N PRO A 410 -22.31 22.98 20.72
CA PRO A 410 -20.92 22.75 20.32
C PRO A 410 -20.80 21.89 19.06
N SER A 411 -21.74 20.96 18.85
CA SER A 411 -21.71 20.03 17.71
C SER A 411 -22.05 20.74 16.40
N ARG A 412 -22.95 21.74 16.44
CA ARG A 412 -23.21 22.63 15.29
C ARG A 412 -22.03 23.55 15.02
N LEU A 413 -21.43 24.12 16.05
CA LEU A 413 -20.24 24.99 15.94
C LEU A 413 -19.01 24.26 15.36
N ALA A 414 -18.88 22.96 15.62
CA ALA A 414 -17.83 22.13 15.06
C ALA A 414 -18.04 21.81 13.57
N ASN A 415 -19.29 21.55 13.16
CA ASN A 415 -19.62 21.06 11.81
C ASN A 415 -20.00 22.15 10.80
N ALA A 416 -20.57 23.26 11.26
CA ALA A 416 -21.00 24.39 10.43
C ALA A 416 -20.67 25.72 11.13
N PRO A 417 -19.38 26.07 11.29
CA PRO A 417 -18.98 27.29 11.95
C PRO A 417 -19.47 28.52 11.18
N GLY A 418 -20.06 29.49 11.88
CA GLY A 418 -20.29 30.83 11.32
C GLY A 418 -18.97 31.54 11.00
N HIS A 419 -19.03 32.62 10.23
CA HIS A 419 -17.85 33.35 9.76
C HIS A 419 -16.86 33.72 10.87
N GLY A 420 -17.34 34.07 12.07
CA GLY A 420 -16.49 34.39 13.22
C GLY A 420 -15.60 33.23 13.69
N ILE A 421 -16.20 32.06 13.89
CA ILE A 421 -15.48 30.85 14.36
C ILE A 421 -14.60 30.27 13.26
N LEU A 422 -15.02 30.36 11.99
CA LEU A 422 -14.15 30.02 10.86
C LEU A 422 -12.90 30.90 10.85
N GLY A 423 -13.06 32.22 10.99
CA GLY A 423 -11.94 33.17 11.06
C GLY A 423 -11.00 32.91 12.23
N VAL A 424 -11.54 32.58 13.42
CA VAL A 424 -10.71 32.16 14.58
C VAL A 424 -9.90 30.91 14.26
N ARG A 425 -10.52 29.90 13.64
CA ARG A 425 -9.85 28.65 13.27
C ARG A 425 -8.73 28.87 12.25
N GLU A 426 -8.99 29.64 11.20
CA GLU A 426 -8.01 30.00 10.18
C GLU A 426 -6.84 30.78 10.78
N ARG A 427 -7.13 31.70 11.71
CA ARG A 427 -6.12 32.47 12.43
C ARG A 427 -5.23 31.61 13.31
N VAL A 428 -5.81 30.71 14.10
CA VAL A 428 -5.03 29.75 14.92
C VAL A 428 -4.16 28.85 14.02
N ALA A 429 -4.73 28.30 12.95
CA ALA A 429 -4.01 27.42 12.03
C ALA A 429 -2.86 28.14 11.29
N ALA A 430 -3.05 29.40 10.89
CA ALA A 430 -2.01 30.20 10.23
C ALA A 430 -0.77 30.37 11.11
N PHE A 431 -0.93 30.43 12.44
CA PHE A 431 0.19 30.52 13.38
C PHE A 431 0.69 29.16 13.87
N GLY A 432 0.30 28.06 13.21
CA GLY A 432 0.72 26.71 13.59
C GLY A 432 0.09 26.23 14.91
N GLY A 433 -0.99 26.88 15.33
CA GLY A 433 -1.72 26.54 16.53
C GLY A 433 -2.79 25.48 16.31
N SER A 434 -3.43 25.07 17.40
CA SER A 434 -4.56 24.13 17.41
C SER A 434 -5.73 24.72 18.19
N MET A 435 -6.94 24.42 17.75
CA MET A 435 -8.19 24.93 18.32
C MET A 435 -9.14 23.78 18.62
N TRP A 436 -9.82 23.86 19.76
CA TRP A 436 -10.84 22.93 20.20
C TRP A 436 -12.10 23.68 20.61
N ILE A 437 -13.25 23.09 20.32
CA ILE A 437 -14.56 23.55 20.77
C ILE A 437 -15.20 22.39 21.52
N ALA A 438 -15.57 22.62 22.76
CA ALA A 438 -16.15 21.61 23.63
C ALA A 438 -17.40 22.17 24.35
N PRO A 439 -18.33 21.31 24.78
CA PRO A 439 -19.36 21.72 25.73
C PRO A 439 -18.73 22.20 27.05
N SER A 440 -19.28 23.27 27.60
CA SER A 440 -19.17 23.63 29.01
C SER A 440 -20.42 23.16 29.77
N ALA A 441 -20.46 23.30 31.09
CA ALA A 441 -21.58 22.89 31.94
C ALA A 441 -22.94 23.44 31.47
N ARG A 442 -22.99 24.69 30.97
CA ARG A 442 -24.22 25.32 30.46
C ARG A 442 -24.02 26.11 29.15
N GLY A 443 -22.86 26.01 28.52
CA GLY A 443 -22.57 26.74 27.28
C GLY A 443 -21.41 26.12 26.50
N VAL A 444 -20.55 26.95 25.93
CA VAL A 444 -19.47 26.50 25.04
C VAL A 444 -18.11 26.89 25.61
N ARG A 445 -17.14 25.99 25.45
CA ARG A 445 -15.73 26.28 25.69
C ARG A 445 -14.97 26.27 24.38
N VAL A 446 -14.35 27.39 24.06
CA VAL A 446 -13.38 27.52 22.96
C VAL A 446 -11.99 27.55 23.56
N SER A 447 -11.09 26.71 23.07
CA SER A 447 -9.69 26.68 23.51
C SER A 447 -8.77 26.72 22.32
N ALA A 448 -7.69 27.49 22.40
CA ALA A 448 -6.66 27.59 21.37
C ALA A 448 -5.28 27.50 22.00
N ARG A 449 -4.33 26.89 21.29
CA ARG A 449 -2.90 26.90 21.62
C ARG A 449 -2.14 27.41 20.42
N ILE A 450 -1.29 28.41 20.62
CA ILE A 450 -0.51 29.04 19.55
C ILE A 450 0.98 29.03 19.95
N PRO A 451 1.87 28.40 19.15
CA PRO A 451 3.29 28.39 19.46
C PRO A 451 3.93 29.77 19.32
N LEU A 452 4.82 30.14 20.26
CA LEU A 452 5.56 31.42 20.28
C LEU A 452 6.83 31.35 19.44
N THR A 453 7.54 30.23 19.50
CA THR A 453 8.61 29.90 18.56
C THR A 453 8.02 28.96 17.54
N GLN A 454 8.18 29.27 16.25
CA GLN A 454 7.88 28.27 15.23
C GLN A 454 8.69 27.02 15.56
N ALA A 455 8.05 25.85 15.57
CA ALA A 455 8.77 24.60 15.42
C ALA A 455 9.49 24.70 14.07
N GLY A 456 10.72 25.24 14.13
CA GLY A 456 11.61 25.35 13.00
C GLY A 456 11.63 23.99 12.34
N VAL A 457 11.54 24.03 11.02
CA VAL A 457 12.28 23.09 10.17
C VAL A 457 13.64 22.89 10.85
N GLN A 458 13.82 21.80 11.60
CA GLN A 458 15.13 21.39 12.07
C GLN A 458 15.87 20.99 10.80
N THR A 459 16.57 21.95 10.22
CA THR A 459 17.61 21.70 9.24
C THR A 459 18.71 21.02 10.05
N THR A 460 18.65 19.69 10.12
CA THR A 460 19.75 18.87 10.62
C THR A 460 20.94 19.18 9.70
N ARG A 461 21.81 20.09 10.15
CA ARG A 461 23.14 20.26 9.56
C ARG A 461 23.84 18.93 9.79
N ILE A 462 23.89 18.12 8.74
CA ILE A 462 24.83 17.01 8.65
C ILE A 462 26.21 17.65 8.72
N ALA A 463 26.92 17.40 9.82
CA ALA A 463 28.33 17.76 9.95
C ALA A 463 29.12 17.07 8.84
N ALA A 464 30.05 17.83 8.25
CA ALA A 464 30.89 17.43 7.13
C ALA A 464 31.77 16.21 7.43
#